data_AF-A0A9D4K1L6-F1
#
_entry.id   AF-A0A9D4K1L6-F1
#
_cell.length_a   1.000
_cell.length_b   1.000
_cell.length_c   1.000
_cell.angle_alpha   90.00
_cell.angle_beta   90.00
_cell.angle_gamma   90.00
#
_symmetry.space_group_name_H-M   'P 1'
#
loop_
_entity.id
_entity.type
_entity.pdbx_description
1 polymer ?
#
loop_
_entity_poly.entity_id
_entity_poly.type
_entity_poly.pdbx_seq_one_letter_code
_entity_poly.pdbx_strand_id
1 'polypeptide(L)' 'MEEIKETKIIYHIDDEDTPYLIKLNIPADRVTLGDFKNALNRPNYKFFFKSMDDDFG' A
#
# COMPACT_ATOMS: atom_id res chain seq x y z
N MET A 1 -12.08 23.82 -4.30
CA MET A 1 -12.16 22.37 -4.05
C MET A 1 -10.86 21.99 -3.36
N GLU A 2 -10.94 21.38 -2.18
CA GLU A 2 -9.74 20.90 -1.48
C GLU A 2 -9.19 19.71 -2.28
N GLU A 3 -7.88 19.69 -2.52
CA GLU A 3 -7.24 18.61 -3.24
C GLU A 3 -7.35 17.34 -2.37
N ILE A 4 -8.13 16.36 -2.82
CA ILE A 4 -8.19 15.06 -2.14
C ILE A 4 -6.83 14.41 -2.35
N LYS A 5 -6.01 14.44 -1.30
CA LYS A 5 -4.73 13.75 -1.30
C LYS A 5 -4.98 12.24 -1.32
N GLU A 6 -4.59 11.59 -2.41
CA GLU A 6 -4.71 10.15 -2.61
C GLU A 6 -3.37 9.44 -2.38
N THR A 7 -3.43 8.15 -2.05
CA THR A 7 -2.27 7.25 -2.01
C THR A 7 -2.43 6.16 -3.04
N LYS A 8 -1.41 5.99 -3.88
CA LYS A 8 -1.31 4.90 -4.84
C LYS A 8 -0.47 3.79 -4.24
N ILE A 9 -1.05 2.61 -4.07
CA ILE A 9 -0.34 1.43 -3.59
C ILE A 9 -0.14 0.49 -4.76
N ILE A 10 1.13 0.24 -5.09
CA ILE A 10 1.55 -0.75 -6.07
C ILE A 10 2.03 -1.98 -5.29
N TYR A 11 1.48 -3.15 -5.57
CA TYR A 11 1.80 -4.37 -4.82
C TYR A 11 1.88 -5.60 -5.72
N HIS A 12 2.65 -6.59 -5.26
CA HIS A 12 2.80 -7.89 -5.90
C HIS A 12 2.18 -8.96 -4.99
N ILE A 13 1.72 -10.07 -5.58
CA ILE A 13 1.23 -11.23 -4.84
C ILE A 13 2.16 -12.40 -5.18
N ASP A 14 2.77 -12.99 -4.15
CA ASP A 14 3.68 -14.13 -4.28
C ASP A 14 4.72 -13.92 -5.40
N ASP A 15 4.82 -14.85 -6.35
CA ASP A 15 5.78 -14.81 -7.46
C ASP A 15 5.22 -14.20 -8.76
N GLU A 16 4.12 -13.42 -8.69
CA GLU A 16 3.55 -12.77 -9.87
C GLU A 16 4.41 -11.58 -10.33
N ASP A 17 4.88 -11.62 -11.59
CA ASP A 17 5.67 -10.54 -12.20
C ASP A 17 4.88 -9.24 -12.43
N THR A 18 3.55 -9.34 -12.60
CA THR A 18 2.72 -8.17 -12.91
C THR A 18 2.17 -7.54 -11.63
N PRO A 19 2.52 -6.29 -11.31
CA PRO A 19 1.99 -5.62 -10.13
C PRO A 19 0.53 -5.16 -10.32
N TYR A 20 -0.17 -5.05 -9.19
CA TYR A 20 -1.49 -4.45 -9.09
C TYR A 20 -1.38 -3.02 -8.55
N LEU A 21 -2.36 -2.18 -8.89
CA LEU A 21 -2.48 -0.81 -8.42
C LEU A 21 -3.83 -0.60 -7.75
N ILE A 22 -3.83 -0.05 -6.54
CA ILE A 22 -5.03 0.46 -5.87
C ILE A 22 -4.83 1.92 -5.46
N LYS A 23 -5.93 2.68 -5.43
CA LYS A 23 -5.95 4.07 -4.99
C LYS A 23 -6.79 4.20 -3.73
N LEU A 24 -6.21 4.77 -2.69
CA LEU A 24 -6.92 5.12 -1.46
C LEU A 24 -7.11 6.64 -1.42
N ASN A 25 -8.33 7.09 -1.08
CA ASN A 25 -8.64 8.51 -0.87
C ASN A 25 -8.16 8.97 0.52
N ILE A 26 -6.90 8.66 0.84
CA ILE A 26 -6.23 8.92 2.10
C ILE A 26 -4.84 9.44 1.73
N PRO A 27 -4.34 10.52 2.36
CA PRO A 27 -3.00 11.00 2.10
C PRO A 27 -1.93 10.01 2.61
N ALA A 28 -0.79 9.96 1.94
CA ALA A 28 0.24 8.93 2.18
C ALA A 28 0.82 8.96 3.61
N ASP A 29 0.80 10.12 4.26
CA ASP A 29 1.24 10.32 5.65
C ASP A 29 0.24 9.79 6.69
N ARG A 30 -0.97 9.39 6.29
CA ARG A 30 -2.02 8.85 7.17
C ARG A 30 -2.47 7.43 6.82
N VAL A 31 -2.03 6.89 5.69
CA VAL A 31 -2.37 5.52 5.28
C VAL A 31 -1.80 4.52 6.27
N THR A 32 -2.61 3.54 6.65
CA THR A 32 -2.22 2.43 7.52
C THR A 32 -2.32 1.09 6.80
N LEU A 33 -1.70 0.05 7.39
CA LEU A 33 -1.89 -1.34 6.94
C LEU A 33 -3.38 -1.77 7.02
N GLY A 34 -4.14 -1.23 7.97
CA GLY A 34 -5.57 -1.52 8.12
C GLY A 34 -6.38 -1.06 6.91
N ASP A 35 -6.10 0.15 6.41
CA ASP A 35 -6.75 0.69 5.21
C ASP A 35 -6.48 -0.18 4.00
N PHE A 36 -5.23 -0.61 3.82
CA PHE A 36 -4.85 -1.48 2.71
C PHE A 36 -5.51 -2.87 2.81
N LYS A 37 -5.55 -3.47 4.01
CA LYS A 37 -6.21 -4.76 4.23
C LYS A 37 -7.72 -4.70 3.95
N ASN A 38 -8.38 -3.64 4.40
CA ASN A 38 -9.80 -3.42 4.14
C ASN A 38 -10.09 -3.30 2.64
N ALA A 39 -9.20 -2.65 1.89
CA ALA A 39 -9.33 -2.48 0.45
C ALA A 39 -9.05 -3.77 -0.35
N LEU A 40 -8.18 -4.65 0.16
CA LEU A 40 -7.84 -5.94 -0.46
C LEU A 40 -8.85 -7.05 -0.21
N ASN A 41 -9.60 -6.99 0.90
CA ASN A 41 -10.49 -8.07 1.36
C ASN A 41 -9.80 -9.46 1.44
N ARG A 42 -8.50 -9.47 1.79
CA ARG A 42 -7.64 -10.67 1.89
C ARG A 42 -6.93 -10.71 3.26
N PRO A 43 -7.46 -11.42 4.26
CA PRO A 43 -6.99 -11.29 5.65
C PRO A 43 -5.71 -12.07 5.99
N ASN A 44 -5.36 -13.13 5.23
CA ASN A 44 -4.38 -14.14 5.64
C ASN A 44 -3.04 -14.06 4.89
N TYR A 45 -2.48 -12.87 4.72
CA TYR A 45 -1.18 -12.65 4.08
C TYR A 45 -0.20 -11.95 5.00
N LYS A 46 1.10 -12.17 4.76
CA LYS A 46 2.17 -11.30 5.27
C LYS A 46 2.34 -10.14 4.30
N PHE A 47 2.52 -8.95 4.85
CA PHE A 47 2.63 -7.71 4.08
C PHE A 47 4.04 -7.16 4.27
N PHE A 48 4.76 -6.99 3.16
CA PHE A 48 6.08 -6.38 3.11
C PHE A 48 5.97 -5.08 2.33
N PHE A 49 6.58 -4.02 2.86
CA PHE A 49 6.57 -2.70 2.22
C PHE A 49 8.00 -2.32 1.88
N LYS A 50 8.19 -1.77 0.69
CA LYS A 50 9.45 -1.09 0.37
C LYS A 50 9.57 0.10 1.33
N SER A 51 10.55 0.02 2.21
CA SER A 51 10.92 1.08 3.13
C SER A 51 12.36 1.46 2.88
N MET A 52 12.71 2.67 3.27
CA MET A 52 14.10 3.04 3.47
C MET A 52 14.43 2.79 4.94
N ASP A 53 15.52 2.09 5.21
CA ASP A 53 16.07 1.94 6.57
C ASP A 53 17.35 2.76 6.67
N ASP A 54 17.54 3.47 7.77
CA ASP A 54 18.66 4.42 7.90
C ASP A 54 20.04 3.74 7.89
N ASP A 55 20.11 2.47 8.29
CA ASP A 55 21.37 1.71 8.33
C ASP A 55 21.58 0.85 7.08
N PHE A 56 20.50 0.37 6.47
CA PHE A 56 20.56 -0.62 5.40
C PHE A 56 20.18 -0.11 4.00
N GLY A 57 19.61 1.10 3.90
CA GLY A 57 19.14 1.67 2.63
C GLY A 57 17.79 1.13 2.22
#